data_AF-A0A2V1NET4-F1
#
_entry.id   AF-A0A2V1NET4-F1
#
_cell.length_a   1.000
_cell.length_b   1.000
_cell.length_c   1.000
_cell.angle_alpha   90.00
_cell.angle_beta   90.00
_cell.angle_gamma   90.00
#
_symmetry.space_group_name_H-M   'P 1'
#
loop_
_entity.id
_entity.type
_entity.pdbx_description
1 polymer ?
#
loop_
_entity_poly.entity_id
_entity_poly.type
_entity_poly.pdbx_seq_one_letter_code
_entity_poly.pdbx_strand_id
1 'polypeptide(L)'
;MITRDVRLDPYRRGAARVFADRQEVGLLVTRVDLWREYTGWLWRRRVTSEQELPEWMVWPVGSSGTLTADDGVVRGEDVDGELADWSAGVFRIGGTAYELEWLPVSEAEPAHREHGWDAV
;
A
#
# COMPACT_ATOMS: atom_id res chain seq x y z
N MET A 1 16.43 -4.27 -17.84
CA MET A 1 16.81 -4.73 -16.49
C MET A 1 16.18 -3.72 -15.56
N ILE A 2 15.15 -4.15 -14.81
CA ILE A 2 14.43 -3.25 -13.90
C ILE A 2 15.33 -3.04 -12.71
N THR A 3 15.61 -1.78 -12.40
CA THR A 3 16.35 -1.41 -11.20
C THR A 3 15.36 -1.41 -10.06
N ARG A 4 15.58 -2.30 -9.09
CA ARG A 4 14.82 -2.33 -7.84
C ARG A 4 14.89 -0.95 -7.17
N ASP A 5 13.74 -0.36 -6.85
CA ASP A 5 13.70 0.84 -6.04
C ASP A 5 13.86 0.47 -4.56
N VAL A 6 15.00 0.86 -3.99
CA VAL A 6 15.36 0.59 -2.59
C VAL A 6 14.51 1.39 -1.61
N ARG A 7 13.90 2.50 -2.04
CA ARG A 7 13.04 3.33 -1.19
C ARG A 7 11.75 2.60 -0.79
N LEU A 8 11.34 1.63 -1.61
CA LEU A 8 10.15 0.82 -1.41
C LEU A 8 10.38 -0.35 -0.45
N ASP A 9 11.63 -0.69 -0.13
CA ASP A 9 11.98 -1.88 0.67
C ASP A 9 11.26 -1.97 2.03
N PRO A 10 11.09 -0.88 2.80
CA PRO A 10 10.34 -0.92 4.06
C PRO A 10 8.86 -1.31 3.89
N TYR A 11 8.29 -1.07 2.71
CA TYR A 11 6.86 -1.21 2.43
C TYR A 11 6.53 -2.41 1.54
N ARG A 12 7.53 -3.19 1.11
CA ARG A 12 7.31 -4.38 0.27
C ARG A 12 6.44 -5.44 0.93
N ARG A 13 6.41 -5.45 2.25
CA ARG A 13 5.59 -6.31 3.12
C ARG A 13 5.24 -5.56 4.41
N GLY A 14 4.95 -4.28 4.28
CA GLY A 14 4.66 -3.44 5.44
C GLY A 14 3.24 -3.72 5.94
N ALA A 15 3.07 -3.74 7.25
CA ALA A 15 1.75 -3.67 7.87
C ALA A 15 1.77 -2.54 8.90
N ALA A 16 0.65 -1.84 9.07
CA ALA A 16 0.53 -0.75 10.02
C ALA A 16 -0.86 -0.72 10.65
N ARG A 17 -0.92 -0.38 11.93
CA ARG A 17 -2.19 0.01 12.57
C ARG A 17 -2.56 1.41 12.11
N VAL A 18 -3.85 1.61 11.85
CA VAL A 18 -4.42 2.87 11.38
C VAL A 18 -5.22 3.48 12.52
N PHE A 19 -4.96 4.74 12.83
CA PHE A 19 -5.60 5.47 13.91
C PHE A 19 -6.35 6.71 13.41
N ALA A 20 -7.51 6.97 14.02
CA ALA A 20 -8.22 8.23 13.95
C ALA A 20 -8.46 8.72 15.39
N ASP A 21 -8.09 9.96 15.70
CA ASP A 21 -8.24 10.54 17.05
C ASP A 21 -7.66 9.65 18.18
N ARG A 22 -6.51 9.00 17.94
CA ARG A 22 -5.84 8.02 18.82
C ARG A 22 -6.61 6.73 19.10
N GLN A 23 -7.71 6.50 18.39
CA GLN A 23 -8.41 5.23 18.41
C GLN A 23 -7.96 4.40 17.20
N GLU A 24 -7.62 3.13 17.43
CA GLU A 24 -7.35 2.20 16.33
C GLU A 24 -8.65 1.97 15.54
N VAL A 25 -8.59 2.25 14.24
CA VAL A 25 -9.72 2.16 13.32
C VAL A 25 -9.47 1.22 12.16
N GLY A 26 -8.23 0.80 11.93
CA GLY A 26 -7.94 -0.18 10.90
C GLY A 26 -6.56 -0.82 10.95
N LEU A 27 -6.37 -1.72 10.00
CA LEU A 27 -5.10 -2.33 9.65
C LEU A 27 -4.82 -2.04 8.18
N LEU A 28 -3.67 -1.45 7.90
CA LEU A 28 -3.12 -1.24 6.58
C LEU A 28 -2.09 -2.34 6.30
N VAL A 29 -2.15 -2.95 5.12
CA VAL A 29 -1.06 -3.77 4.59
C VAL A 29 -0.60 -3.19 3.26
N THR A 30 0.68 -3.39 2.97
CA THR A 30 1.34 -2.86 1.77
C THR A 30 2.19 -3.94 1.15
N ARG A 31 2.16 -3.98 -0.18
CA ARG A 31 3.09 -4.77 -0.99
C ARG A 31 3.62 -3.92 -2.13
N VAL A 32 4.64 -4.41 -2.81
CA VAL A 32 5.16 -3.75 -3.99
C VAL A 32 5.18 -4.76 -5.12
N ASP A 33 4.49 -4.43 -6.20
CA ASP A 33 4.43 -5.28 -7.38
C ASP A 33 4.94 -4.52 -8.62
N LEU A 34 5.25 -5.28 -9.65
CA LEU A 34 5.78 -4.77 -10.90
C LEU A 34 4.64 -4.45 -11.87
N TRP A 35 4.38 -3.15 -12.02
CA TRP A 35 3.35 -2.66 -12.91
C TRP A 35 3.90 -2.36 -14.30
N ARG A 36 3.20 -2.87 -15.30
CA ARG A 36 3.49 -2.66 -16.71
C ARG A 36 2.38 -1.89 -17.36
N GLU A 37 2.71 -0.74 -17.92
CA GLU A 37 1.78 -0.02 -18.79
C GLU A 37 1.92 -0.51 -20.22
N TYR A 38 0.79 -0.66 -20.88
CA TYR A 38 0.72 -1.11 -22.26
C TYR A 38 0.03 -0.06 -23.11
N THR A 39 0.57 0.19 -24.30
CA THR A 39 -0.09 0.96 -25.34
C THR A 39 -0.39 0.10 -26.57
N GLY A 40 -1.33 0.56 -27.40
CA GLY A 40 -1.69 -0.08 -28.66
C GLY A 40 -2.87 -1.05 -28.58
N TRP A 41 -3.30 -1.50 -29.76
CA TRP A 41 -4.41 -2.45 -29.91
C TRP A 41 -4.06 -3.81 -29.29
N LEU A 42 -5.06 -4.56 -28.84
CA LEU A 42 -4.88 -5.86 -28.15
C LEU A 42 -3.90 -6.82 -28.85
N TRP A 43 -3.85 -6.85 -30.18
CA TRP A 43 -2.94 -7.70 -30.98
C TRP A 43 -1.57 -7.08 -31.31
N ARG A 44 -1.31 -5.84 -30.88
CA ARG A 44 -0.05 -5.10 -31.04
C ARG A 44 0.27 -4.27 -29.79
N ARG A 45 0.01 -4.83 -28.61
CA ARG A 45 0.38 -4.18 -27.35
C ARG A 45 1.89 -4.07 -27.25
N ARG A 46 2.37 -2.90 -26.82
CA ARG A 46 3.77 -2.66 -26.48
C ARG A 46 3.82 -2.17 -25.04
N VAL A 47 4.75 -2.72 -24.27
CA VAL A 47 5.07 -2.19 -22.94
C VAL A 47 5.68 -0.80 -23.12
N THR A 48 5.11 0.19 -22.46
CA THR A 48 5.60 1.59 -22.52
C THR A 48 6.40 1.96 -21.29
N SER A 49 6.05 1.40 -20.14
CA SER A 49 6.74 1.58 -18.88
C SER A 49 6.64 0.30 -18.06
N GLU A 50 7.64 0.09 -17.20
CA GLU A 50 7.70 -1.02 -16.27
C GLU A 50 8.34 -0.48 -14.99
N GLN A 51 7.58 -0.46 -13.91
CA GLN A 51 7.96 0.20 -12.66
C GLN A 51 7.41 -0.56 -11.45
N GLU A 52 8.15 -0.53 -10.35
CA GLU A 52 7.68 -1.07 -9.08
C GLU A 52 6.74 -0.05 -8.43
N LEU A 53 5.50 -0.46 -8.16
CA LEU A 53 4.51 0.38 -7.50
C LEU A 53 4.04 -0.25 -6.21
N PRO A 54 3.90 0.55 -5.13
CA PRO A 54 3.21 0.11 -3.94
C PRO A 54 1.73 -0.14 -4.22
N GLU A 55 1.23 -1.23 -3.68
CA GLU A 55 -0.17 -1.51 -3.51
C GLU A 55 -0.47 -1.56 -2.03
N TRP A 56 -1.68 -1.16 -1.67
CA TRP A 56 -2.14 -1.18 -0.29
C TRP A 56 -3.57 -1.71 -0.21
N MET A 57 -3.89 -2.29 0.94
CA MET A 57 -5.25 -2.62 1.31
C MET A 57 -5.44 -2.29 2.77
N VAL A 58 -6.62 -1.78 3.10
CA VAL A 58 -6.97 -1.38 4.45
C VAL A 58 -8.25 -2.07 4.88
N TRP A 59 -8.28 -2.55 6.11
CA TRP A 59 -9.48 -3.11 6.72
C TRP A 59 -9.85 -2.34 7.98
N PRO A 60 -11.14 -2.06 8.20
CA PRO A 60 -11.59 -1.46 9.44
C PRO A 60 -11.48 -2.47 10.58
N VAL A 61 -11.04 -1.99 11.74
CA VAL A 61 -11.12 -2.74 13.00
C VAL A 61 -12.07 -2.05 13.96
N GLY A 62 -12.76 -2.85 14.77
CA GLY A 62 -13.78 -2.35 15.70
C GLY A 62 -15.07 -1.89 14.99
N SER A 63 -15.91 -1.16 15.72
CA SER A 63 -17.27 -0.79 15.30
C SER A 63 -17.47 0.72 15.08
N SER A 64 -16.39 1.51 14.95
CA SER A 64 -16.50 2.97 14.82
C SER A 64 -17.07 3.42 13.46
N GLY A 65 -16.94 2.61 12.41
CA GLY A 65 -17.41 2.94 11.05
C GLY A 65 -16.66 4.11 10.39
N THR A 66 -15.56 4.58 10.99
CA THR A 66 -14.75 5.72 10.51
C THR A 66 -13.90 5.37 9.29
N LEU A 67 -13.60 4.08 9.13
CA LEU A 67 -12.85 3.54 8.02
C LEU A 67 -13.70 2.47 7.34
N THR A 68 -13.62 2.39 6.02
CA THR A 68 -14.20 1.31 5.23
C THR A 68 -13.08 0.50 4.63
N ALA A 69 -13.33 -0.78 4.39
CA ALA A 69 -12.36 -1.60 3.67
C ALA A 69 -12.18 -1.04 2.26
N ASP A 70 -10.94 -0.88 1.83
CA ASP A 70 -10.58 -0.32 0.53
C ASP A 70 -9.19 -0.80 0.11
N ASP A 71 -8.88 -0.69 -1.17
CA ASP A 71 -7.58 -1.05 -1.74
C ASP A 71 -7.17 -0.13 -2.88
N GLY A 72 -5.88 -0.11 -3.17
CA GLY A 72 -5.36 0.74 -4.22
C GLY A 72 -3.93 0.44 -4.63
N VAL A 73 -3.57 0.99 -5.79
CA VAL A 73 -2.20 1.07 -6.27
C VAL A 73 -1.79 2.53 -6.30
N VAL A 74 -0.60 2.82 -5.78
CA VAL A 74 0.00 4.15 -5.84
C VAL A 74 0.49 4.37 -7.27
N ARG A 75 0.02 5.44 -7.91
CA ARG A 75 0.45 5.77 -9.27
C ARG A 75 1.89 6.25 -9.29
N GLY A 76 2.58 6.03 -10.41
CA GLY A 76 4.01 6.36 -10.54
C GLY A 76 4.31 7.82 -10.21
N GLU A 77 3.46 8.74 -10.63
CA GLU A 77 3.59 10.17 -10.34
C GLU A 77 3.40 10.55 -8.86
N ASP A 78 2.71 9.71 -8.08
CA ASP A 78 2.33 9.99 -6.69
C ASP A 78 3.23 9.27 -5.67
N VAL A 79 4.11 8.34 -6.12
CA VAL A 79 4.96 7.51 -5.24
C VAL A 79 5.77 8.35 -4.26
N ASP A 80 6.40 9.43 -4.71
CA ASP A 80 7.24 10.25 -3.84
C ASP A 80 6.44 10.91 -2.70
N GLY A 81 5.21 11.35 -2.98
CA GLY A 81 4.31 11.93 -1.98
C GLY A 81 3.82 10.87 -0.99
N GLU A 82 3.40 9.72 -1.49
CA GLU A 82 2.90 8.62 -0.65
C GLU A 82 3.99 8.09 0.29
N LEU A 83 5.22 7.91 -0.20
CA LEU A 83 6.34 7.47 0.64
C LEU A 83 6.70 8.50 1.72
N ALA A 84 6.61 9.80 1.38
CA ALA A 84 6.83 10.86 2.37
C ALA A 84 5.79 10.77 3.50
N ASP A 85 4.51 10.59 3.15
CA ASP A 85 3.43 10.41 4.11
C ASP A 85 3.61 9.16 4.98
N TRP A 86 3.89 8.01 4.37
CA TRP A 86 4.11 6.75 5.07
C TRP A 86 5.29 6.83 6.02
N SER A 87 6.39 7.47 5.62
CA SER A 87 7.56 7.69 6.48
C SER A 87 7.26 8.64 7.64
N ALA A 88 6.29 9.55 7.47
CA ALA A 88 5.80 10.44 8.51
C ALA A 88 4.70 9.81 9.39
N GLY A 89 4.33 8.54 9.14
CA GLY A 89 3.25 7.87 9.86
C GLY A 89 1.86 8.39 9.48
N VAL A 90 1.65 8.75 8.21
CA VAL A 90 0.37 9.26 7.71
C VAL A 90 -0.13 8.39 6.57
N PHE A 91 -1.42 8.08 6.59
CA PHE A 91 -2.13 7.43 5.50
C PHE A 91 -3.29 8.30 5.03
N ARG A 92 -3.43 8.49 3.72
CA ARG A 92 -4.50 9.32 3.15
C ARG A 92 -5.38 8.52 2.21
N ILE A 93 -6.68 8.57 2.46
CA ILE A 93 -7.69 7.91 1.62
C ILE A 93 -8.97 8.72 1.60
N GLY A 94 -9.55 8.90 0.41
CA GLY A 94 -10.78 9.69 0.24
C GLY A 94 -10.69 11.14 0.74
N GLY A 95 -9.49 11.72 0.77
CA GLY A 95 -9.23 13.08 1.30
C GLY A 95 -9.12 13.16 2.83
N THR A 96 -9.26 12.03 3.55
CA THR A 96 -9.08 11.94 5.00
C THR A 96 -7.66 11.48 5.32
N ALA A 97 -7.07 12.01 6.38
CA ALA A 97 -5.75 11.60 6.88
C ALA A 97 -5.90 10.79 8.17
N TYR A 98 -5.15 9.70 8.25
CA TYR A 98 -5.06 8.80 9.40
C TYR A 98 -3.62 8.71 9.87
N GLU A 99 -3.43 8.42 11.15
CA GLU A 99 -2.13 8.14 11.73
C GLU A 99 -1.78 6.66 11.54
N LEU A 100 -0.52 6.37 11.23
CA LEU A 100 0.02 5.03 11.05
C LEU A 100 1.03 4.69 12.12
N GLU A 101 0.91 3.48 12.67
CA GLU A 101 1.96 2.83 13.43
C GLU A 101 2.41 1.57 12.69
N TRP A 102 3.59 1.63 12.07
CA TRP A 102 4.16 0.48 11.36
C TRP A 102 4.50 -0.65 12.33
N LEU A 103 4.01 -1.83 12.01
CA LEU A 103 4.24 -3.05 12.77
C LEU A 103 5.64 -3.61 12.46
N PRO A 104 6.25 -4.31 13.44
CA PRO A 104 7.48 -5.05 13.17
C PRO A 104 7.22 -6.17 12.16
N VAL A 105 8.27 -6.56 11.42
CA VAL A 105 8.20 -7.60 10.37
C VAL A 105 7.57 -8.91 10.86
N SER A 106 7.81 -9.29 12.12
CA SER A 106 7.24 -10.49 12.74
C SER A 106 5.72 -10.47 12.84
N GLU A 107 5.11 -9.29 12.92
CA GLU A 107 3.65 -9.08 13.01
C GLU A 107 3.03 -8.79 11.64
N ALA A 108 3.82 -8.29 10.68
CA ALA A 108 3.35 -8.01 9.34
C ALA A 108 3.00 -9.29 8.55
N GLU A 109 3.80 -10.36 8.65
CA GLU A 109 3.54 -11.62 7.94
C GLU A 109 2.22 -12.30 8.33
N PRO A 110 1.87 -12.43 9.63
CA PRO A 110 0.53 -12.89 10.04
C PRO A 110 -0.61 -12.01 9.49
N ALA A 111 -0.46 -10.69 9.51
CA ALA A 111 -1.47 -9.75 9.00
C ALA A 111 -1.75 -9.95 7.50
N HIS A 112 -0.71 -10.16 6.69
CA HIS A 112 -0.88 -10.45 5.26
C HIS A 112 -1.64 -11.77 5.04
N ARG A 113 -1.30 -12.82 5.80
CA ARG A 113 -1.94 -14.13 5.68
C ARG A 113 -3.40 -14.12 6.10
N GLU A 114 -3.71 -13.48 7.22
CA GLU A 114 -5.08 -13.38 7.74
C GLU A 114 -6.04 -12.79 6.71
N HIS A 115 -5.54 -11.83 5.91
CA HIS A 115 -6.33 -11.11 4.94
C HIS A 115 -6.10 -11.53 3.48
N GLY A 116 -5.45 -12.68 3.25
CA GLY A 116 -5.28 -13.25 1.91
C GLY A 116 -4.37 -12.44 0.97
N TRP A 117 -3.52 -11.58 1.53
CA TRP A 117 -2.48 -10.82 0.83
C TRP A 117 -1.11 -11.53 0.91
N ASP A 118 -1.13 -12.87 0.81
CA ASP A 118 0.09 -13.65 0.71
C ASP A 118 0.79 -13.39 -0.64
N ALA A 119 2.12 -13.42 -0.64
CA ALA A 119 2.91 -13.36 -1.85
C ALA A 119 2.64 -14.60 -2.73
N VAL A 120 2.32 -14.38 -4.00
CA VAL A 120 2.38 -15.42 -5.05
C VAL A 120 3.84 -15.70 -5.38
#